data_AF-A0A7V9FE82-F1
#
_entry.id   AF-A0A7V9FE82-F1
#
_cell.length_a   1.000
_cell.length_b   1.000
_cell.length_c   1.000
_cell.angle_alpha   90.00
_cell.angle_beta   90.00
_cell.angle_gamma   90.00
#
_symmetry.space_group_name_H-M   'P 1'
#
loop_
_entity.id
_entity.type
_entity.pdbx_description
1 polymer ?
#
loop_
_entity_poly.entity_id
_entity_poly.type
_entity_poly.pdbx_seq_one_letter_code
_entity_poly.pdbx_strand_id
1 'polypeptide(L)'
;FKRVTVSVLGIGALGAGTTSRLLYGDIIDEQLNRRLLADGAVGDVLAYIFGINGQLIESDLEELLIGMPLEDHRRVPHRIGVAAGEAKAGAIEGALRGRFVNAIVTDSKAAHAILARPTAGVRPRASGGRRATKPRHLGWDRSAALAPAHAGAGTLVDLTMPIVDGMPSNPDHFPPRITRYAELDSRGWVASELVLDSHLGTHIDAPSHFLTGGITLDRIPLEQLVGPVQVIRLSNLEAGMAIAANQIPPIVRDRVLFATGWESQATQPDTYFRTFPYLSLDAARLLVESGVRLVGIDGPSVDYDGSVHMLLLEAGAVIVENLVNLRQLPDLCWAAILPLPIVNGDGSPARAIASV
;
A
#
# COMPACT_ATOMS: atom_id res chain seq x y z
N PHE A 1 -4.79 46.26 -7.65
CA PHE A 1 -3.59 45.41 -7.37
C PHE A 1 -2.33 45.86 -8.13
N LYS A 2 -2.13 47.17 -8.37
CA LYS A 2 -1.20 47.70 -9.38
C LYS A 2 0.31 47.53 -9.09
N ARG A 3 0.69 47.08 -7.88
CA ARG A 3 2.09 46.87 -7.48
C ARG A 3 2.47 45.39 -7.39
N VAL A 4 1.55 44.48 -7.68
CA VAL A 4 1.80 43.03 -7.61
C VAL A 4 2.68 42.61 -8.79
N THR A 5 3.82 42.00 -8.50
CA THR A 5 4.80 41.55 -9.51
C THR A 5 4.75 40.03 -9.74
N VAL A 6 4.24 39.27 -8.77
CA VAL A 6 4.06 37.83 -8.83
C VAL A 6 2.68 37.47 -8.28
N SER A 7 1.92 36.65 -9.01
CA SER A 7 0.69 36.01 -8.53
C SER A 7 0.84 34.49 -8.57
N VAL A 8 0.43 33.83 -7.49
CA VAL A 8 0.40 32.36 -7.37
C VAL A 8 -1.05 31.96 -7.08
N LEU A 9 -1.61 31.10 -7.91
CA LEU A 9 -3.04 30.80 -7.88
C LEU A 9 -3.33 29.36 -8.30
N GLY A 10 -4.44 28.81 -7.83
CA GLY A 10 -4.91 27.49 -8.26
C GLY A 10 -5.53 27.55 -9.66
N ILE A 11 -5.38 26.46 -10.42
CA ILE A 11 -6.18 26.21 -11.63
C ILE A 11 -7.24 25.15 -11.28
N GLY A 12 -8.51 25.55 -11.35
CA GLY A 12 -9.66 24.67 -11.14
C GLY A 12 -10.06 23.95 -12.42
N ALA A 13 -10.74 22.81 -12.28
CA ALA A 13 -11.26 22.01 -13.39
C ALA A 13 -12.73 21.68 -13.11
N LEU A 14 -13.57 21.62 -14.14
CA LEU A 14 -15.03 21.46 -13.99
C LEU A 14 -15.56 20.09 -14.45
N GLY A 15 -14.69 19.22 -14.98
CA GLY A 15 -15.06 17.91 -15.54
C GLY A 15 -15.21 16.79 -14.50
N ALA A 16 -15.79 15.66 -14.94
CA ALA A 16 -15.98 14.47 -14.11
C ALA A 16 -14.65 13.93 -13.53
N GLY A 17 -14.66 13.49 -12.27
CA GLY A 17 -13.47 12.99 -11.59
C GLY A 17 -12.50 14.07 -11.07
N THR A 18 -12.95 15.32 -10.99
CA THR A 18 -12.16 16.43 -10.44
C THR A 18 -12.72 16.93 -9.11
N THR A 19 -11.82 17.31 -8.19
CA THR A 19 -12.18 18.05 -6.98
C THR A 19 -12.20 19.54 -7.28
N SER A 20 -13.30 20.03 -7.87
CA SER A 20 -13.52 21.46 -8.06
C SER A 20 -13.93 22.10 -6.74
N ARG A 21 -13.18 23.09 -6.26
CA ARG A 21 -13.55 23.80 -5.02
C ARG A 21 -14.80 24.67 -5.20
N LEU A 22 -15.17 25.00 -6.45
CA LEU A 22 -16.44 25.65 -6.76
C LEU A 22 -17.63 24.71 -6.51
N LEU A 23 -17.47 23.40 -6.75
CA LEU A 23 -18.50 22.37 -6.52
C LEU A 23 -18.53 21.87 -5.08
N TYR A 24 -17.36 21.58 -4.49
CA TYR A 24 -17.27 21.05 -3.12
C TYR A 24 -17.48 22.11 -2.03
N GLY A 25 -17.49 23.39 -2.40
CA GLY A 25 -17.73 24.52 -1.50
C GLY A 25 -19.12 25.15 -1.62
N ASP A 26 -20.05 24.49 -2.34
CA ASP A 26 -21.40 25.00 -2.65
C ASP A 26 -21.44 26.40 -3.31
N ILE A 27 -20.35 26.80 -3.98
CA ILE A 27 -20.27 28.09 -4.69
C ILE A 27 -21.08 28.02 -6.00
N ILE A 28 -21.09 26.85 -6.65
CA ILE A 28 -21.94 26.56 -7.82
C ILE A 28 -22.70 25.26 -7.64
N ASP A 29 -23.96 25.24 -8.08
CA ASP A 29 -24.77 24.03 -8.10
C ASP A 29 -24.51 23.16 -9.34
N GLU A 30 -25.02 21.92 -9.30
CA GLU A 30 -24.85 20.95 -10.39
C GLU A 30 -25.55 21.39 -11.70
N GLN A 31 -26.58 22.24 -11.63
CA GLN A 31 -27.28 22.75 -12.80
C GLN A 31 -26.44 23.82 -13.52
N LEU A 32 -25.79 24.71 -12.78
CA LEU A 32 -24.86 25.70 -13.28
C LEU A 32 -23.61 25.04 -13.83
N ASN A 33 -23.03 24.05 -13.14
CA ASN A 33 -21.87 23.32 -13.64
C ASN A 33 -22.17 22.59 -14.97
N ARG A 34 -23.34 21.96 -15.09
CA ARG A 34 -23.77 21.33 -16.36
C ARG A 34 -23.92 22.34 -17.50
N ARG A 35 -24.43 23.54 -17.22
CA ARG A 35 -24.52 24.62 -18.21
C ARG A 35 -23.13 25.08 -18.67
N LEU A 36 -22.23 25.39 -17.73
CA LEU A 36 -20.86 25.79 -18.04
C LEU A 36 -20.12 24.74 -18.87
N LEU A 37 -20.28 23.45 -18.54
CA LEU A 37 -19.72 22.34 -19.34
C LEU A 37 -20.32 22.27 -20.74
N ALA A 38 -21.64 22.48 -20.89
CA ALA A 38 -22.31 22.52 -22.19
C ALA A 38 -21.80 23.69 -23.06
N ASP A 39 -21.43 24.81 -22.44
CA ASP A 39 -20.84 25.98 -23.09
C ASP A 39 -19.33 25.82 -23.36
N GLY A 40 -18.77 24.64 -23.07
CA GLY A 40 -17.39 24.27 -23.39
C GLY A 40 -16.37 24.62 -22.32
N ALA A 41 -16.80 24.82 -21.07
CA ALA A 41 -15.90 25.11 -19.97
C ALA A 41 -15.01 23.91 -19.64
N VAL A 42 -13.73 24.21 -19.36
CA VAL A 42 -12.77 23.19 -18.94
C VAL A 42 -12.18 23.48 -17.56
N GLY A 43 -12.21 24.75 -17.13
CA GLY A 43 -11.68 25.14 -15.83
C GLY A 43 -11.90 26.62 -15.51
N ASP A 44 -11.33 27.02 -14.38
CA ASP A 44 -11.41 28.38 -13.86
C ASP A 44 -10.09 28.87 -13.27
N VAL A 45 -9.93 30.18 -13.25
CA VAL A 45 -8.86 30.91 -12.56
C VAL A 45 -9.49 32.14 -11.93
N LEU A 46 -9.39 32.28 -10.60
CA LEU A 46 -10.02 33.37 -9.85
C LEU A 46 -11.54 33.48 -10.12
N ALA A 47 -12.21 32.33 -10.27
CA ALA A 47 -13.61 32.19 -10.72
C ALA A 47 -13.94 32.70 -12.13
N TYR A 48 -12.97 33.20 -12.90
CA TYR A 48 -13.19 33.42 -14.33
C TYR A 48 -13.17 32.08 -15.06
N ILE A 49 -14.32 31.70 -15.62
CA ILE A 49 -14.49 30.43 -16.34
C ILE A 49 -13.92 30.56 -17.76
N PHE A 50 -13.22 29.51 -18.21
CA PHE A 50 -12.65 29.47 -19.56
C PHE A 50 -12.77 28.10 -20.23
N GLY A 51 -12.73 28.11 -21.56
CA GLY A 51 -12.68 26.91 -22.38
C GLY A 51 -11.26 26.51 -22.81
N ILE A 52 -11.14 25.39 -23.54
CA ILE A 52 -9.85 24.76 -23.86
C ILE A 52 -8.91 25.63 -24.71
N ASN A 53 -9.43 26.62 -25.45
CA ASN A 53 -8.62 27.55 -26.23
C ASN A 53 -8.35 28.86 -25.48
N GLY A 54 -8.76 28.94 -24.21
CA GLY A 54 -8.54 30.10 -23.35
C GLY A 54 -9.52 31.25 -23.55
N GLN A 55 -10.60 31.05 -24.32
CA GLN A 55 -11.71 31.98 -24.38
C GLN A 55 -12.46 31.97 -23.05
N LEU A 56 -12.89 33.16 -22.59
CA LEU A 56 -13.76 33.27 -21.42
C LEU A 56 -15.15 32.73 -21.77
N ILE A 57 -15.77 32.12 -20.78
CA ILE A 57 -17.17 31.69 -20.82
C ILE A 57 -17.93 32.56 -19.82
N GLU A 58 -19.05 33.09 -20.27
CA GLU A 58 -19.86 34.03 -19.49
C GLU A 58 -20.37 33.37 -18.20
N SER A 59 -20.14 34.05 -17.09
CA SER A 59 -20.60 33.65 -15.76
C SER A 59 -20.69 34.89 -14.86
N ASP A 60 -21.45 34.81 -13.78
CA ASP A 60 -21.49 35.86 -12.74
C ASP A 60 -20.61 35.50 -11.52
N LEU A 61 -19.78 34.45 -11.63
CA LEU A 61 -19.05 33.88 -10.49
C LEU A 61 -17.93 34.79 -9.99
N GLU A 62 -17.35 35.60 -10.87
CA GLU A 62 -16.36 36.60 -10.52
C GLU A 62 -16.91 37.70 -9.60
N GLU A 63 -18.21 37.99 -9.65
CA GLU A 63 -18.85 38.99 -8.80
C GLU A 63 -19.00 38.52 -7.35
N LEU A 64 -18.96 37.20 -7.15
CA LEU A 64 -19.09 36.55 -5.85
C LEU A 64 -17.75 36.47 -5.08
N LEU A 65 -16.64 36.87 -5.71
CA LEU A 65 -15.32 36.82 -5.09
C LEU A 65 -14.75 38.21 -4.80
N ILE A 66 -14.27 38.41 -3.57
CA ILE A 66 -13.35 39.52 -3.25
C ILE A 66 -11.97 39.14 -3.79
N GLY A 67 -11.75 39.43 -5.07
CA GLY A 67 -10.58 38.98 -5.83
C GLY A 67 -9.87 40.08 -6.61
N MET A 68 -8.79 39.70 -7.27
CA MET A 68 -8.10 40.57 -8.23
C MET A 68 -8.89 40.59 -9.55
N PRO A 69 -9.32 41.76 -10.06
CA PRO A 69 -9.98 41.84 -11.37
C PRO A 69 -9.08 41.25 -12.46
N LEU A 70 -9.67 40.58 -13.46
CA LEU A 70 -8.91 39.91 -14.51
C LEU A 70 -7.92 40.82 -15.25
N GLU A 71 -8.30 42.08 -15.48
CA GLU A 71 -7.44 43.07 -16.13
C GLU A 71 -6.19 43.39 -15.31
N ASP A 72 -6.34 43.50 -13.98
CA ASP A 72 -5.23 43.71 -13.06
C ASP A 72 -4.34 42.47 -13.02
N HIS A 73 -4.94 41.27 -13.00
CA HIS A 73 -4.20 40.00 -13.02
C HIS A 73 -3.36 39.86 -14.29
N ARG A 74 -3.92 40.14 -15.47
CA ARG A 74 -3.19 40.06 -16.75
C ARG A 74 -1.98 40.99 -16.83
N ARG A 75 -1.93 42.07 -16.03
CA ARG A 75 -0.79 42.99 -15.95
C ARG A 75 0.35 42.47 -15.06
N VAL A 76 0.09 41.50 -14.18
CA VAL A 76 1.12 40.93 -13.31
C VAL A 76 2.17 40.20 -14.16
N PRO A 77 3.47 40.56 -14.07
CA PRO A 77 4.51 39.96 -14.91
C PRO A 77 4.68 38.45 -14.75
N HIS A 78 4.62 37.93 -13.51
CA HIS A 78 4.76 36.50 -13.24
C HIS A 78 3.45 35.94 -12.68
N ARG A 79 2.76 35.10 -13.45
CA ARG A 79 1.46 34.51 -13.09
C ARG A 79 1.62 33.00 -13.08
N ILE A 80 1.80 32.47 -11.89
CA ILE A 80 2.15 31.08 -11.63
C ILE A 80 0.87 30.32 -11.27
N GLY A 81 0.43 29.44 -12.16
CA GLY A 81 -0.69 28.54 -11.91
C GLY A 81 -0.23 27.27 -11.21
N VAL A 82 -0.98 26.81 -10.21
CA VAL A 82 -0.72 25.57 -9.48
C VAL A 82 -1.89 24.61 -9.69
N ALA A 83 -1.62 23.46 -10.29
CA ALA A 83 -2.58 22.38 -10.45
C ALA A 83 -1.87 21.05 -10.67
N ALA A 84 -2.47 19.96 -10.22
CA ALA A 84 -1.90 18.61 -10.33
C ALA A 84 -3.01 17.60 -10.62
N GLY A 85 -2.61 16.46 -11.20
CA GLY A 85 -3.51 15.37 -11.57
C GLY A 85 -3.96 15.42 -13.03
N GLU A 86 -4.02 14.25 -13.65
CA GLU A 86 -4.37 14.08 -15.07
C GLU A 86 -5.70 14.74 -15.45
N ALA A 87 -6.70 14.66 -14.57
CA ALA A 87 -8.02 15.26 -14.80
C ALA A 87 -7.99 16.80 -14.93
N LYS A 88 -6.91 17.47 -14.51
CA LYS A 88 -6.71 18.93 -14.65
C LYS A 88 -5.95 19.34 -15.91
N ALA A 89 -5.49 18.39 -16.74
CA ALA A 89 -4.69 18.69 -17.92
C ALA A 89 -5.37 19.66 -18.89
N GLY A 90 -6.67 19.46 -19.17
CA GLY A 90 -7.45 20.35 -20.03
C GLY A 90 -7.58 21.77 -19.48
N ALA A 91 -7.76 21.91 -18.16
CA ALA A 91 -7.83 23.21 -17.51
C ALA A 91 -6.48 23.95 -17.55
N ILE A 92 -5.37 23.24 -17.33
CA ILE A 92 -4.03 23.83 -17.41
C ILE A 92 -3.73 24.30 -18.83
N GLU A 93 -4.08 23.50 -19.84
CA GLU A 93 -3.92 23.86 -21.26
C GLU A 93 -4.75 25.12 -21.61
N GLY A 94 -6.02 25.16 -21.21
CA GLY A 94 -6.88 26.34 -21.40
C GLY A 94 -6.33 27.59 -20.70
N ALA A 95 -5.83 27.44 -19.47
CA ALA A 95 -5.25 28.53 -18.68
C ALA A 95 -4.02 29.16 -19.35
N LEU A 96 -3.14 28.31 -19.90
CA LEU A 96 -1.95 28.73 -20.65
C LEU A 96 -2.33 29.39 -21.98
N ARG A 97 -3.24 28.80 -22.76
CA ARG A 97 -3.70 29.35 -24.04
C ARG A 97 -4.38 30.71 -23.88
N GLY A 98 -5.18 30.86 -22.83
CA GLY A 98 -5.84 32.13 -22.48
C GLY A 98 -4.93 33.15 -21.82
N ARG A 99 -3.65 32.81 -21.62
CA ARG A 99 -2.61 33.65 -20.98
C ARG A 99 -2.98 34.10 -19.57
N PHE A 100 -3.88 33.38 -18.90
CA PHE A 100 -4.25 33.60 -17.50
C PHE A 100 -3.04 33.33 -16.60
N VAL A 101 -2.22 32.36 -16.98
CA VAL A 101 -0.92 32.07 -16.35
C VAL A 101 0.17 32.06 -17.42
N ASN A 102 1.41 32.32 -17.02
CA ASN A 102 2.58 32.23 -17.90
C ASN A 102 3.69 31.34 -17.35
N ALA A 103 3.50 30.80 -16.14
CA ALA A 103 4.26 29.71 -15.58
C ALA A 103 3.31 28.75 -14.86
N ILE A 104 3.69 27.48 -14.76
CA ILE A 104 2.90 26.47 -14.05
C ILE A 104 3.77 25.67 -13.09
N VAL A 105 3.19 25.32 -11.94
CA VAL A 105 3.68 24.30 -11.03
C VAL A 105 2.69 23.15 -11.12
N THR A 106 3.14 22.02 -11.66
CA THR A 106 2.28 20.86 -11.91
C THR A 106 3.01 19.56 -11.63
N ASP A 107 2.24 18.48 -11.44
CA ASP A 107 2.80 17.14 -11.39
C ASP A 107 3.04 16.58 -12.80
N SER A 108 3.83 15.50 -12.88
CA SER A 108 4.16 14.91 -14.18
C SER A 108 2.94 14.27 -14.85
N LYS A 109 1.93 13.79 -14.10
CA LYS A 109 0.71 13.20 -14.68
C LYS A 109 -0.03 14.23 -15.54
N ALA A 110 -0.30 15.40 -14.98
CA ALA A 110 -0.89 16.50 -15.74
C ALA A 110 0.03 16.97 -16.88
N ALA A 111 1.34 17.07 -16.66
CA ALA A 111 2.29 17.48 -17.71
C ALA A 111 2.29 16.53 -18.92
N HIS A 112 2.34 15.20 -18.70
CA HIS A 112 2.28 14.21 -19.77
C HIS A 112 0.94 14.25 -20.49
N ALA A 113 -0.17 14.36 -19.74
CA ALA A 113 -1.50 14.46 -20.33
C ALA A 113 -1.66 15.72 -21.20
N ILE A 114 -1.04 16.85 -20.83
CA ILE A 114 -0.99 18.06 -21.67
C ILE A 114 -0.14 17.80 -22.94
N LEU A 115 1.03 17.20 -22.80
CA LEU A 115 1.96 16.92 -23.92
C LEU A 115 1.42 15.87 -24.90
N ALA A 116 0.61 14.92 -24.43
CA ALA A 116 0.01 13.87 -25.24
C ALA A 116 -1.17 14.37 -26.09
N ARG A 117 -1.70 15.57 -25.80
CA ARG A 117 -2.82 16.14 -26.55
C ARG A 117 -2.34 16.69 -27.90
N PRO A 118 -3.09 16.46 -28.99
CA PRO A 118 -2.68 16.90 -30.31
C PRO A 118 -2.48 18.42 -30.31
N THR A 119 -1.24 18.86 -30.54
CA THR A 119 -0.93 20.28 -30.70
C THR A 119 -1.56 20.77 -32.00
N ALA A 120 -2.53 21.67 -31.91
CA ALA A 120 -2.92 22.47 -33.06
C ALA A 120 -1.73 23.35 -33.49
N GLY A 121 -1.01 22.92 -34.54
CA GLY A 121 -0.20 23.82 -35.37
C GLY A 121 1.20 24.21 -34.89
N VAL A 122 2.00 23.33 -34.28
CA VAL A 122 3.45 23.59 -34.11
C VAL A 122 4.26 22.43 -34.70
N ARG A 123 5.02 22.70 -35.77
CA ARG A 123 5.89 21.71 -36.42
C ARG A 123 7.08 21.34 -35.50
N PRO A 124 7.40 20.06 -35.27
CA PRO A 124 8.60 19.68 -34.54
C PRO A 124 9.84 19.76 -35.44
N ARG A 125 10.96 20.22 -34.88
CA ARG A 125 12.29 20.03 -35.47
C ARG A 125 12.69 18.56 -35.35
N ALA A 126 13.26 18.03 -36.43
CA ALA A 126 13.68 16.64 -36.55
C ALA A 126 14.77 16.27 -35.52
N SER A 127 14.53 15.19 -34.77
CA SER A 127 15.56 14.47 -34.02
C SER A 127 15.57 13.02 -34.46
N GLY A 128 16.78 12.52 -34.75
CA GLY A 128 17.06 11.26 -35.43
C GLY A 128 16.46 10.02 -34.77
N GLY A 129 16.08 9.08 -35.64
CA GLY A 129 15.40 7.85 -35.27
C GLY A 129 16.24 6.93 -34.39
N ARG A 130 15.60 6.39 -33.36
CA ARG A 130 15.92 5.08 -32.80
C ARG A 130 14.66 4.23 -32.82
N ARG A 131 14.79 3.06 -33.44
CA ARG A 131 13.75 2.03 -33.58
C ARG A 131 13.25 1.57 -32.21
N ALA A 132 11.94 1.49 -32.06
CA ALA A 132 11.30 0.77 -30.97
C ALA A 132 11.54 -0.74 -31.10
N THR A 133 12.07 -1.36 -30.05
CA THR A 133 12.06 -2.82 -29.88
C THR A 133 10.90 -3.20 -28.97
N LYS A 134 10.10 -4.19 -29.41
CA LYS A 134 8.94 -4.72 -28.67
C LYS A 134 9.36 -5.26 -27.28
N PRO A 135 8.52 -5.17 -26.25
CA PRO A 135 8.81 -5.77 -24.96
C PRO A 135 8.81 -7.30 -25.11
N ARG A 136 9.87 -7.95 -24.62
CA ARG A 136 9.86 -9.40 -24.38
C ARG A 136 9.16 -9.62 -23.04
N HIS A 137 8.17 -10.52 -23.02
CA HIS A 137 7.63 -11.06 -21.79
C HIS A 137 8.75 -11.77 -21.02
N LEU A 138 9.17 -11.21 -19.88
CA LEU A 138 9.98 -11.93 -18.91
C LEU A 138 9.04 -12.79 -18.05
N GLY A 139 8.92 -14.07 -18.41
CA GLY A 139 8.55 -15.09 -17.43
C GLY A 139 9.73 -15.24 -16.47
N TRP A 140 9.47 -15.12 -15.17
CA TRP A 140 10.51 -15.29 -14.16
C TRP A 140 10.61 -16.77 -13.76
N ASP A 141 11.77 -17.35 -14.03
CA ASP A 141 12.22 -18.65 -13.56
C ASP A 141 12.60 -18.60 -12.06
N ARG A 142 12.14 -19.56 -11.26
CA ARG A 142 12.33 -19.63 -9.78
C ARG A 142 13.79 -19.89 -9.36
N SER A 143 14.76 -19.83 -10.27
CA SER A 143 16.16 -20.23 -10.05
C SER A 143 17.12 -19.10 -9.64
N ALA A 144 16.69 -17.83 -9.65
CA ALA A 144 17.57 -16.71 -9.30
C ALA A 144 17.54 -16.39 -7.79
N ALA A 145 18.00 -17.35 -6.97
CA ALA A 145 18.47 -17.03 -5.62
C ALA A 145 19.70 -16.10 -5.74
N LEU A 146 19.66 -14.97 -5.05
CA LEU A 146 20.83 -14.12 -4.85
C LEU A 146 21.94 -14.98 -4.22
N ALA A 147 23.13 -14.98 -4.82
CA ALA A 147 24.28 -15.72 -4.34
C ALA A 147 24.61 -15.35 -2.87
N PRO A 148 25.00 -16.31 -2.02
CA PRO A 148 25.36 -16.01 -0.64
C PRO A 148 26.69 -15.26 -0.60
N ALA A 149 26.69 -14.07 -0.01
CA ALA A 149 27.89 -13.31 0.28
C ALA A 149 28.42 -13.67 1.68
N HIS A 150 29.68 -14.13 1.70
CA HIS A 150 30.61 -14.24 2.82
C HIS A 150 30.34 -15.26 3.94
N ALA A 151 31.19 -16.29 3.95
CA ALA A 151 31.45 -17.19 5.07
C ALA A 151 32.01 -16.41 6.28
N GLY A 152 31.31 -16.47 7.41
CA GLY A 152 31.74 -15.89 8.68
C GLY A 152 30.64 -15.70 9.74
N ALA A 153 29.35 -15.76 9.36
CA ALA A 153 28.21 -15.76 10.26
C ALA A 153 27.29 -16.95 9.94
N GLY A 154 26.51 -17.43 10.93
CA GLY A 154 25.54 -18.53 10.74
C GLY A 154 24.63 -18.31 9.53
N THR A 155 24.11 -19.40 8.96
CA THR A 155 23.27 -19.28 7.75
C THR A 155 21.93 -18.66 8.16
N LEU A 156 21.49 -17.61 7.46
CA LEU A 156 20.18 -17.03 7.67
C LEU A 156 19.15 -17.71 6.76
N VAL A 157 18.06 -18.17 7.35
CA VAL A 157 16.90 -18.74 6.65
C VAL A 157 15.79 -17.71 6.68
N ASP A 158 15.26 -17.34 5.52
CA ASP A 158 14.09 -16.48 5.41
C ASP A 158 12.82 -17.29 5.66
N LEU A 159 12.01 -16.83 6.62
CA LEU A 159 10.77 -17.47 7.04
C LEU A 159 9.53 -16.71 6.54
N THR A 160 9.72 -15.78 5.61
CA THR A 160 8.68 -14.82 5.20
C THR A 160 8.08 -15.18 3.84
N MET A 161 6.74 -15.19 3.75
CA MET A 161 6.03 -15.22 2.48
C MET A 161 6.23 -13.91 1.71
N PRO A 162 6.62 -13.96 0.43
CA PRO A 162 6.66 -12.76 -0.41
C PRO A 162 5.27 -12.16 -0.57
N ILE A 163 5.15 -10.85 -0.33
CA ILE A 163 3.93 -10.11 -0.63
C ILE A 163 3.93 -9.74 -2.11
N VAL A 164 2.91 -10.17 -2.83
CA VAL A 164 2.71 -9.83 -4.25
C VAL A 164 1.32 -9.25 -4.49
N ASP A 165 1.21 -8.38 -5.48
CA ASP A 165 -0.05 -7.75 -5.88
C ASP A 165 -1.11 -8.82 -6.19
N GLY A 166 -2.29 -8.70 -5.57
CA GLY A 166 -3.39 -9.63 -5.77
C GLY A 166 -3.13 -11.07 -5.31
N MET A 167 -2.15 -11.31 -4.44
CA MET A 167 -1.96 -12.65 -3.86
C MET A 167 -3.22 -13.12 -3.13
N PRO A 168 -3.44 -14.45 -3.03
CA PRO A 168 -4.50 -14.98 -2.20
C PRO A 168 -4.40 -14.48 -0.76
N SER A 169 -5.53 -14.06 -0.20
CA SER A 169 -5.71 -13.66 1.18
C SER A 169 -6.87 -14.45 1.80
N ASN A 170 -7.01 -14.37 3.12
CA ASN A 170 -8.22 -14.85 3.79
C ASN A 170 -9.46 -14.26 3.07
N PRO A 171 -10.48 -15.07 2.71
CA PRO A 171 -11.69 -14.60 2.02
C PRO A 171 -12.44 -13.45 2.70
N ASP A 172 -12.30 -13.31 4.01
CA ASP A 172 -12.93 -12.23 4.78
C ASP A 172 -12.12 -10.91 4.75
N HIS A 173 -10.90 -10.94 4.21
CA HIS A 173 -9.97 -9.81 4.14
C HIS A 173 -9.87 -9.27 2.71
N PHE A 174 -9.42 -8.01 2.56
CA PHE A 174 -9.17 -7.46 1.22
C PHE A 174 -7.79 -7.92 0.69
N PRO A 175 -7.68 -8.28 -0.59
CA PRO A 175 -6.40 -8.65 -1.18
C PRO A 175 -5.46 -7.44 -1.26
N PRO A 176 -4.13 -7.64 -1.18
CA PRO A 176 -3.19 -6.54 -1.26
C PRO A 176 -3.21 -5.90 -2.63
N ARG A 177 -3.00 -4.58 -2.64
CA ARG A 177 -2.81 -3.79 -3.86
C ARG A 177 -1.47 -3.08 -3.83
N ILE A 178 -0.63 -3.35 -4.82
CA ILE A 178 0.67 -2.70 -5.01
C ILE A 178 0.62 -1.91 -6.32
N THR A 179 0.46 -0.60 -6.21
CA THR A 179 0.33 0.28 -7.38
C THR A 179 1.61 1.07 -7.58
N ARG A 180 2.36 0.79 -8.65
CA ARG A 180 3.54 1.59 -9.00
C ARG A 180 3.11 2.99 -9.45
N TYR A 181 3.63 4.03 -8.78
CA TYR A 181 3.30 5.42 -9.10
C TYR A 181 4.51 6.26 -9.54
N ALA A 182 5.73 5.72 -9.39
CA ALA A 182 6.96 6.30 -9.91
C ALA A 182 7.78 5.24 -10.65
N GLU A 183 8.20 5.58 -11.88
CA GLU A 183 9.06 4.75 -12.74
C GLU A 183 10.41 5.44 -12.93
N LEU A 184 11.49 4.66 -12.94
CA LEU A 184 12.86 5.16 -13.00
C LEU A 184 13.08 6.12 -14.18
N ASP A 185 12.64 5.72 -15.37
CA ASP A 185 12.82 6.47 -16.61
C ASP A 185 12.08 7.82 -16.62
N SER A 186 11.01 7.95 -15.82
CA SER A 186 10.17 9.15 -15.78
C SER A 186 10.46 10.07 -14.59
N ARG A 187 10.91 9.50 -13.46
CA ARG A 187 11.01 10.20 -12.16
C ARG A 187 12.43 10.19 -11.59
N GLY A 188 13.34 9.35 -12.10
CA GLY A 188 14.68 9.14 -11.54
C GLY A 188 14.71 8.23 -10.30
N TRP A 189 13.56 7.67 -9.90
CA TRP A 189 13.40 6.73 -8.79
C TRP A 189 12.16 5.87 -9.02
N VAL A 190 12.07 4.76 -8.30
CA VAL A 190 10.94 3.82 -8.37
C VAL A 190 10.25 3.80 -7.02
N ALA A 191 8.91 3.87 -7.02
CA ALA A 191 8.11 3.64 -5.84
C ALA A 191 6.72 3.13 -6.18
N SER A 192 6.16 2.41 -5.21
CA SER A 192 4.81 1.88 -5.25
C SER A 192 4.04 2.32 -4.00
N GLU A 193 2.74 2.51 -4.16
CA GLU A 193 1.78 2.55 -3.07
C GLU A 193 1.45 1.11 -2.69
N LEU A 194 1.44 0.82 -1.38
CA LEU A 194 1.10 -0.48 -0.84
C LEU A 194 -0.15 -0.32 0.01
N VAL A 195 -1.21 -1.04 -0.34
CA VAL A 195 -2.42 -1.17 0.48
C VAL A 195 -2.49 -2.63 0.91
N LEU A 196 -2.24 -2.84 2.20
CA LEU A 196 -2.07 -4.16 2.80
C LEU A 196 -3.04 -4.31 3.97
N ASP A 197 -3.54 -5.52 4.15
CA ASP A 197 -4.22 -5.93 5.36
C ASP A 197 -3.19 -6.13 6.50
N SER A 198 -3.56 -5.82 7.75
CA SER A 198 -2.65 -5.97 8.90
C SER A 198 -2.24 -7.43 9.13
N HIS A 199 -3.08 -8.37 8.72
CA HIS A 199 -2.90 -9.82 8.86
C HIS A 199 -2.53 -10.49 7.53
N LEU A 200 -1.89 -9.73 6.62
CA LEU A 200 -1.51 -10.21 5.31
C LEU A 200 -0.21 -11.04 5.34
N GLY A 201 -0.26 -12.25 4.79
CA GLY A 201 0.92 -13.09 4.62
C GLY A 201 1.59 -13.37 5.95
N THR A 202 2.93 -13.46 5.99
CA THR A 202 3.64 -13.60 7.27
C THR A 202 3.47 -12.33 8.10
N HIS A 203 2.80 -12.45 9.24
CA HIS A 203 2.43 -11.30 10.08
C HIS A 203 2.46 -11.67 11.56
N ILE A 204 2.38 -10.65 12.41
CA ILE A 204 2.22 -10.78 13.87
C ILE A 204 0.86 -10.26 14.28
N ASP A 205 0.18 -11.00 15.15
CA ASP A 205 -1.00 -10.55 15.88
C ASP A 205 -0.62 -10.03 17.26
N ALA A 206 -1.00 -8.79 17.53
CA ALA A 206 -0.90 -8.21 18.86
C ALA A 206 -2.13 -8.59 19.71
N PRO A 207 -2.03 -8.58 21.06
CA PRO A 207 -3.19 -8.82 21.90
C PRO A 207 -4.41 -7.94 21.61
N SER A 208 -4.21 -6.70 21.14
CA SER A 208 -5.31 -5.81 20.73
C SER A 208 -6.13 -6.31 19.54
N HIS A 209 -5.67 -7.34 18.80
CA HIS A 209 -6.41 -7.97 17.71
C HIS A 209 -7.73 -8.60 18.20
N PHE A 210 -7.72 -9.21 19.38
CA PHE A 210 -8.89 -9.88 19.96
C PHE A 210 -9.33 -9.27 21.31
N LEU A 211 -8.46 -8.53 22.00
CA LEU A 211 -8.72 -8.04 23.35
C LEU A 211 -8.96 -6.54 23.39
N THR A 212 -10.13 -6.15 23.90
CA THR A 212 -10.41 -4.75 24.16
C THR A 212 -9.44 -4.20 25.21
N GLY A 213 -8.64 -3.20 24.83
CA GLY A 213 -7.58 -2.66 25.70
C GLY A 213 -6.31 -3.51 25.77
N GLY A 214 -6.18 -4.52 24.90
CA GLY A 214 -4.96 -5.31 24.74
C GLY A 214 -3.76 -4.47 24.33
N ILE A 215 -2.56 -5.01 24.55
CA ILE A 215 -1.32 -4.38 24.12
C ILE A 215 -1.32 -4.29 22.59
N THR A 216 -0.99 -3.11 22.06
CA THR A 216 -0.87 -2.83 20.63
C THR A 216 0.53 -3.15 20.13
N LEU A 217 0.65 -3.41 18.83
CA LEU A 217 1.87 -3.87 18.17
C LEU A 217 3.10 -2.98 18.44
N ASP A 218 2.94 -1.66 18.44
CA ASP A 218 3.99 -0.68 18.71
C ASP A 218 4.53 -0.70 20.15
N ARG A 219 3.84 -1.41 21.05
CA ARG A 219 4.17 -1.52 22.47
C ARG A 219 4.68 -2.91 22.89
N ILE A 220 4.76 -3.84 21.96
CA ILE A 220 5.30 -5.18 22.23
C ILE A 220 6.83 -5.08 22.42
N PRO A 221 7.39 -5.61 23.52
CA PRO A 221 8.84 -5.62 23.73
C PRO A 221 9.57 -6.43 22.65
N LEU A 222 10.67 -5.90 22.11
CA LEU A 222 11.47 -6.61 21.09
C LEU A 222 12.04 -7.92 21.62
N GLU A 223 12.29 -8.01 22.93
CA GLU A 223 12.70 -9.23 23.61
C GLU A 223 11.63 -10.32 23.58
N GLN A 224 10.39 -10.05 23.19
CA GLN A 224 9.34 -11.04 22.92
C GLN A 224 9.32 -11.49 21.45
N LEU A 225 9.90 -10.72 20.53
CA LEU A 225 9.92 -10.96 19.09
C LEU A 225 11.25 -11.54 18.58
N VAL A 226 12.30 -11.47 19.40
CA VAL A 226 13.67 -11.81 19.02
C VAL A 226 14.30 -12.70 20.08
N GLY A 227 14.83 -13.85 19.69
CA GLY A 227 15.52 -14.74 20.62
C GLY A 227 15.55 -16.21 20.20
N PRO A 228 16.01 -17.09 21.12
CA PRO A 228 15.98 -18.54 20.93
C PRO A 228 14.54 -19.04 20.77
N VAL A 229 14.33 -19.93 19.81
CA VAL A 229 13.04 -20.58 19.53
C VAL A 229 13.16 -22.10 19.59
N GLN A 230 12.06 -22.76 19.90
CA GLN A 230 11.88 -24.20 19.72
C GLN A 230 11.00 -24.44 18.50
N VAL A 231 11.49 -25.21 17.54
CA VAL A 231 10.75 -25.63 16.36
C VAL A 231 10.13 -26.98 16.65
N ILE A 232 8.80 -27.05 16.65
CA ILE A 232 8.03 -28.29 16.80
C ILE A 232 7.62 -28.76 15.42
N ARG A 233 8.23 -29.85 14.98
CA ARG A 233 7.95 -30.46 13.68
C ARG A 233 6.84 -31.49 13.80
N LEU A 234 5.78 -31.27 13.03
CA LEU A 234 4.65 -32.17 12.98
C LEU A 234 4.61 -32.87 11.62
N SER A 235 4.22 -34.13 11.63
CA SER A 235 4.09 -34.98 10.46
C SER A 235 2.73 -35.67 10.48
N ASN A 236 2.25 -36.11 9.32
CA ASN A 236 0.98 -36.83 9.17
C ASN A 236 -0.24 -36.03 9.65
N LEU A 237 -0.23 -34.71 9.44
CA LEU A 237 -1.40 -33.87 9.67
C LEU A 237 -2.31 -33.94 8.44
N GLU A 238 -3.59 -34.19 8.67
CA GLU A 238 -4.64 -34.14 7.65
C GLU A 238 -5.27 -32.75 7.57
N ALA A 239 -5.96 -32.48 6.46
CA ALA A 239 -6.70 -31.24 6.28
C ALA A 239 -7.77 -31.08 7.38
N GLY A 240 -7.76 -29.94 8.08
CA GLY A 240 -8.67 -29.63 9.18
C GLY A 240 -8.38 -30.38 10.48
N MET A 241 -7.22 -31.04 10.59
CA MET A 241 -6.85 -31.78 11.80
C MET A 241 -6.41 -30.84 12.92
N ALA A 242 -6.99 -31.01 14.11
CA ALA A 242 -6.51 -30.35 15.31
C ALA A 242 -5.18 -30.97 15.79
N ILE A 243 -4.18 -30.13 16.03
CA ILE A 243 -2.91 -30.48 16.66
C ILE A 243 -3.19 -30.64 18.16
N ALA A 244 -3.11 -31.88 18.64
CA ALA A 244 -3.40 -32.22 20.03
C ALA A 244 -2.19 -31.98 20.94
N ALA A 245 -2.46 -31.70 22.22
CA ALA A 245 -1.42 -31.50 23.24
C ALA A 245 -0.41 -32.66 23.36
N ASN A 246 -0.84 -33.91 23.13
CA ASN A 246 0.05 -35.07 23.18
C ASN A 246 1.03 -35.18 22.00
N GLN A 247 0.86 -34.37 20.95
CA GLN A 247 1.80 -34.25 19.83
C GLN A 247 2.89 -33.22 20.11
N ILE A 248 2.75 -32.42 21.18
CA ILE A 248 3.69 -31.37 21.56
C ILE A 248 4.76 -31.99 22.48
N PRO A 249 6.05 -31.98 22.08
CA PRO A 249 7.14 -32.41 22.96
C PRO A 249 7.30 -31.43 24.13
N PRO A 250 8.08 -31.77 25.17
CA PRO A 250 8.36 -30.85 26.26
C PRO A 250 8.84 -29.48 25.75
N ILE A 251 8.19 -28.42 26.25
CA ILE A 251 8.48 -27.04 25.88
C ILE A 251 9.70 -26.59 26.69
N VAL A 252 10.75 -26.18 25.99
CA VAL A 252 12.04 -25.76 26.59
C VAL A 252 12.41 -24.32 26.25
N ARG A 253 11.56 -23.63 25.48
CA ARG A 253 11.69 -22.21 25.10
C ARG A 253 10.37 -21.49 25.27
N ASP A 254 10.45 -20.18 25.49
CA ASP A 254 9.30 -19.28 25.58
C ASP A 254 8.81 -18.82 24.19
N ARG A 255 9.37 -19.35 23.11
CA ARG A 255 8.96 -19.09 21.72
C ARG A 255 8.93 -20.41 20.99
N VAL A 256 7.78 -20.72 20.41
CA VAL A 256 7.51 -22.02 19.80
C VAL A 256 7.02 -21.80 18.38
N LEU A 257 7.66 -22.46 17.40
CA LEU A 257 7.28 -22.42 16.00
C LEU A 257 6.80 -23.81 15.56
N PHE A 258 5.57 -23.90 15.05
CA PHE A 258 4.97 -25.12 14.57
C PHE A 258 5.23 -25.29 13.07
N ALA A 259 6.09 -26.25 12.75
CA ALA A 259 6.39 -26.66 11.38
C ALA A 259 5.45 -27.79 10.94
N THR A 260 4.27 -27.42 10.45
CA THR A 260 3.22 -28.35 9.98
C THR A 260 3.49 -28.81 8.54
N GLY A 261 4.15 -28.01 7.71
CA GLY A 261 4.28 -28.21 6.26
C GLY A 261 3.09 -27.70 5.44
N TRP A 262 2.13 -27.02 6.07
CA TRP A 262 0.94 -26.54 5.40
C TRP A 262 1.23 -25.42 4.39
N GLU A 263 2.37 -24.75 4.48
CA GLU A 263 2.82 -23.75 3.51
C GLU A 263 2.89 -24.31 2.08
N SER A 264 3.05 -25.63 1.93
CA SER A 264 2.99 -26.32 0.63
C SER A 264 1.65 -26.16 -0.11
N GLN A 265 0.57 -25.83 0.60
CA GLN A 265 -0.77 -25.60 0.06
C GLN A 265 -1.03 -24.13 -0.31
N ALA A 266 -0.10 -23.20 -0.06
CA ALA A 266 -0.32 -21.75 -0.22
C ALA A 266 -0.75 -21.32 -1.64
N THR A 267 -0.50 -22.14 -2.67
CA THR A 267 -0.96 -21.88 -4.05
C THR A 267 -2.39 -22.37 -4.33
N GLN A 268 -3.07 -22.98 -3.35
CA GLN A 268 -4.43 -23.51 -3.45
C GLN A 268 -5.31 -22.83 -2.39
N PRO A 269 -5.83 -21.62 -2.65
CA PRO A 269 -6.42 -20.77 -1.61
C PRO A 269 -7.59 -21.42 -0.86
N ASP A 270 -8.48 -22.12 -1.57
CA ASP A 270 -9.62 -22.79 -0.94
C ASP A 270 -9.17 -23.89 0.03
N THR A 271 -8.13 -24.65 -0.30
CA THR A 271 -7.54 -25.64 0.61
C THR A 271 -6.78 -24.93 1.73
N TYR A 272 -5.92 -23.97 1.38
CA TYR A 272 -5.02 -23.32 2.30
C TYR A 272 -5.78 -22.64 3.45
N PHE A 273 -6.77 -21.81 3.13
CA PHE A 273 -7.50 -20.99 4.10
C PHE A 273 -8.71 -21.68 4.74
N ARG A 274 -9.18 -22.84 4.25
CA ARG A 274 -10.40 -23.48 4.77
C ARG A 274 -10.18 -24.82 5.46
N THR A 275 -9.04 -25.46 5.24
CA THR A 275 -8.79 -26.81 5.75
C THR A 275 -7.37 -26.97 6.33
N PHE A 276 -6.77 -25.90 6.84
CA PHE A 276 -5.51 -25.96 7.57
C PHE A 276 -5.59 -26.73 8.91
N PRO A 277 -4.52 -27.46 9.29
CA PRO A 277 -4.33 -27.92 10.64
C PRO A 277 -4.17 -26.73 11.59
N TYR A 278 -4.72 -26.86 12.80
CA TYR A 278 -4.80 -25.77 13.77
C TYR A 278 -4.52 -26.30 15.18
N LEU A 279 -4.24 -25.44 16.15
CA LEU A 279 -4.00 -25.88 17.52
C LEU A 279 -5.32 -26.25 18.21
N SER A 280 -5.36 -27.36 18.94
CA SER A 280 -6.49 -27.60 19.85
C SER A 280 -6.43 -26.66 21.05
N LEU A 281 -7.57 -26.43 21.72
CA LEU A 281 -7.58 -25.64 22.96
C LEU A 281 -6.68 -26.24 24.05
N ASP A 282 -6.58 -27.57 24.14
CA ASP A 282 -5.69 -28.21 25.11
C ASP A 282 -4.21 -28.02 24.76
N ALA A 283 -3.87 -28.01 23.46
CA ALA A 283 -2.52 -27.65 23.00
C ALA A 283 -2.19 -26.20 23.34
N ALA A 284 -3.14 -25.28 23.14
CA ALA A 284 -2.97 -23.87 23.49
C ALA A 284 -2.82 -23.66 25.01
N ARG A 285 -3.61 -24.36 25.84
CA ARG A 285 -3.46 -24.34 27.31
C ARG A 285 -2.08 -24.82 27.75
N LEU A 286 -1.58 -25.92 27.17
CA LEU A 286 -0.24 -26.42 27.44
C LEU A 286 0.84 -25.37 27.15
N LEU A 287 0.71 -24.61 26.04
CA LEU A 287 1.65 -23.53 25.70
C LEU A 287 1.61 -22.39 26.73
N VAL A 288 0.40 -21.97 27.13
CA VAL A 288 0.21 -20.94 28.17
C VAL A 288 0.80 -21.37 29.51
N GLU A 289 0.48 -22.58 29.96
CA GLU A 289 0.99 -23.14 31.22
C GLU A 289 2.52 -23.29 31.21
N SER A 290 3.12 -23.48 30.04
CA SER A 290 4.58 -23.54 29.85
C SER A 290 5.24 -22.16 29.74
N GLY A 291 4.49 -21.07 29.81
CA GLY A 291 5.01 -19.71 29.74
C GLY A 291 5.48 -19.28 28.35
N VAL A 292 4.92 -19.86 27.29
CA VAL A 292 5.20 -19.45 25.91
C VAL A 292 4.65 -18.04 25.66
N ARG A 293 5.49 -17.17 25.12
CA ARG A 293 5.20 -15.75 24.83
C ARG A 293 5.13 -15.45 23.33
N LEU A 294 5.56 -16.37 22.47
CA LEU A 294 5.39 -16.27 21.03
C LEU A 294 5.04 -17.65 20.46
N VAL A 295 3.96 -17.71 19.71
CA VAL A 295 3.52 -18.92 19.00
C VAL A 295 3.52 -18.61 17.52
N GLY A 296 4.36 -19.32 16.75
CA GLY A 296 4.39 -19.20 15.29
C GLY A 296 3.90 -20.47 14.60
N ILE A 297 3.27 -20.35 13.43
CA ILE A 297 2.83 -21.48 12.60
C ILE A 297 3.03 -21.19 11.11
N ASP A 298 3.31 -22.23 10.32
CA ASP A 298 3.41 -22.17 8.84
C ASP A 298 2.06 -22.32 8.10
N GLY A 299 0.97 -22.42 8.86
CA GLY A 299 -0.41 -22.34 8.38
C GLY A 299 -0.94 -20.89 8.37
N PRO A 300 -2.09 -20.66 7.72
CA PRO A 300 -2.66 -19.32 7.64
C PRO A 300 -3.23 -18.83 8.96
N SER A 301 -3.54 -19.74 9.89
CA SER A 301 -3.97 -19.37 11.23
C SER A 301 -3.76 -20.46 12.29
N VAL A 302 -3.83 -20.09 13.57
CA VAL A 302 -3.78 -21.03 14.72
C VAL A 302 -5.12 -21.67 15.07
N ASP A 303 -6.26 -21.13 14.61
CA ASP A 303 -7.62 -21.67 14.79
C ASP A 303 -8.59 -21.22 13.68
N TYR A 304 -9.86 -21.62 13.80
CA TYR A 304 -10.94 -21.19 12.89
C TYR A 304 -11.95 -20.24 13.54
N ASP A 305 -12.05 -20.25 14.86
CA ASP A 305 -13.14 -19.61 15.61
C ASP A 305 -12.65 -18.52 16.58
N GLY A 306 -11.35 -18.22 16.61
CA GLY A 306 -10.73 -17.24 17.49
C GLY A 306 -10.54 -17.70 18.93
N SER A 307 -10.93 -18.93 19.29
CA SER A 307 -10.85 -19.40 20.69
C SER A 307 -9.42 -19.62 21.17
N VAL A 308 -8.51 -20.09 20.31
CA VAL A 308 -7.08 -20.22 20.59
C VAL A 308 -6.41 -18.86 20.56
N HIS A 309 -6.78 -17.98 19.62
CA HIS A 309 -6.28 -16.60 19.60
C HIS A 309 -6.55 -15.91 20.93
N MET A 310 -7.81 -15.88 21.37
CA MET A 310 -8.22 -15.31 22.65
C MET A 310 -7.37 -15.87 23.79
N LEU A 311 -7.25 -17.19 23.90
CA LEU A 311 -6.51 -17.83 24.99
C LEU A 311 -5.02 -17.46 25.01
N LEU A 312 -4.34 -17.49 23.86
CA LEU A 312 -2.92 -17.16 23.77
C LEU A 312 -2.66 -15.67 24.02
N LEU A 313 -3.46 -14.81 23.42
CA LEU A 313 -3.33 -13.36 23.53
C LEU A 313 -3.68 -12.86 24.95
N GLU A 314 -4.67 -13.46 25.62
CA GLU A 314 -5.01 -13.14 27.03
C GLU A 314 -3.87 -13.49 27.98
N ALA A 315 -3.12 -14.56 27.67
CA ALA A 315 -1.91 -14.92 28.41
C ALA A 315 -0.72 -13.99 28.12
N GLY A 316 -0.87 -13.00 27.23
CA GLY A 316 0.16 -12.05 26.84
C GLY A 316 1.15 -12.60 25.81
N ALA A 317 0.85 -13.73 25.17
CA ALA A 317 1.61 -14.19 24.02
C ALA A 317 1.28 -13.34 22.78
N VAL A 318 2.10 -13.48 21.74
CA VAL A 318 1.84 -12.97 20.39
C VAL A 318 1.81 -14.14 19.42
N ILE A 319 1.06 -13.99 18.34
CA ILE A 319 0.89 -15.05 17.33
C ILE A 319 1.60 -14.62 16.05
N VAL A 320 2.20 -15.58 15.36
CA VAL A 320 2.85 -15.38 14.06
C VAL A 320 2.33 -16.41 13.08
N GLU A 321 1.69 -15.96 12.01
CA GLU A 321 1.05 -16.86 11.06
C GLU A 321 1.73 -16.79 9.70
N ASN A 322 1.41 -17.74 8.82
CA ASN A 322 1.93 -17.83 7.46
C ASN A 322 3.46 -17.83 7.39
N LEU A 323 4.15 -18.44 8.35
CA LEU A 323 5.60 -18.66 8.24
C LEU A 323 5.91 -19.64 7.10
N VAL A 324 7.13 -19.58 6.56
CA VAL A 324 7.62 -20.56 5.57
C VAL A 324 8.96 -21.14 5.99
N ASN A 325 9.37 -22.22 5.34
CA ASN A 325 10.69 -22.84 5.50
C ASN A 325 11.01 -23.34 6.92
N LEU A 326 10.04 -23.39 7.84
CA LEU A 326 10.23 -23.88 9.20
C LEU A 326 10.79 -25.31 9.23
N ARG A 327 10.42 -26.11 8.23
CA ARG A 327 10.93 -27.48 8.08
C ARG A 327 12.44 -27.56 7.81
N GLN A 328 13.11 -26.47 7.44
CA GLN A 328 14.55 -26.46 7.20
C GLN A 328 15.36 -26.16 8.47
N LEU A 329 14.69 -25.73 9.54
CA LEU A 329 15.33 -25.32 10.79
C LEU A 329 15.66 -26.51 11.69
N PRO A 330 16.72 -26.42 12.52
CA PRO A 330 16.93 -27.34 13.62
C PRO A 330 15.87 -27.10 14.71
N ASP A 331 15.66 -28.11 15.57
CA ASP A 331 14.65 -28.06 16.64
C ASP A 331 14.87 -26.90 17.63
N LEU A 332 16.10 -26.41 17.76
CA LEU A 332 16.45 -25.24 18.54
C LEU A 332 17.34 -24.31 17.69
N CYS A 333 16.88 -23.08 17.48
CA CYS A 333 17.63 -22.04 16.78
C CYS A 333 17.34 -20.66 17.37
N TRP A 334 17.88 -19.62 16.76
CA TRP A 334 17.53 -18.23 17.08
C TRP A 334 16.71 -17.65 15.94
N ALA A 335 15.68 -16.86 16.26
CA ALA A 335 14.86 -16.18 15.26
C ALA A 335 14.59 -14.71 15.63
N ALA A 336 14.33 -13.91 14.59
CA ALA A 336 13.79 -12.57 14.70
C ALA A 336 12.57 -12.45 13.79
N ILE A 337 11.44 -12.05 14.37
CA ILE A 337 10.17 -11.87 13.66
C ILE A 337 9.73 -10.45 13.92
N LEU A 338 10.08 -9.54 13.01
CA LEU A 338 9.99 -8.10 13.25
C LEU A 338 8.88 -7.49 12.39
N PRO A 339 7.79 -7.01 13.00
CA PRO A 339 6.72 -6.30 12.31
C PRO A 339 7.06 -4.80 12.19
N LEU A 340 6.27 -4.06 11.41
CA LEU A 340 6.32 -2.60 11.49
C LEU A 340 5.70 -2.13 12.81
N PRO A 341 6.25 -1.08 13.47
CA PRO A 341 5.68 -0.53 14.69
C PRO A 341 4.48 0.38 14.36
N ILE A 342 3.39 -0.21 13.86
CA ILE A 342 2.15 0.52 13.56
C ILE A 342 1.54 1.00 14.88
N VAL A 343 1.46 2.32 15.03
CA VAL A 343 0.90 2.95 16.24
C VAL A 343 -0.55 2.51 16.43
N ASN A 344 -0.85 1.93 17.60
CA ASN A 344 -2.14 1.31 17.91
C ASN A 344 -2.52 0.14 16.99
N GLY A 345 -1.55 -0.51 16.35
CA GLY A 345 -1.80 -1.62 15.42
C GLY A 345 -2.26 -2.89 16.13
N ASP A 346 -3.27 -3.55 15.56
CA ASP A 346 -3.72 -4.91 15.87
C ASP A 346 -2.80 -6.00 15.32
N GLY A 347 -2.15 -5.73 14.19
CA GLY A 347 -1.19 -6.62 13.57
C GLY A 347 -0.38 -5.92 12.48
N SER A 348 0.62 -6.61 11.95
CA SER A 348 1.35 -6.13 10.77
C SER A 348 2.11 -7.26 10.10
N PRO A 349 2.26 -7.23 8.76
CA PRO A 349 3.22 -8.06 8.08
C PRO A 349 4.62 -7.90 8.67
N ALA A 350 5.33 -9.02 8.80
CA ALA A 350 6.62 -9.09 9.47
C ALA A 350 7.69 -9.68 8.55
N ARG A 351 8.94 -9.24 8.71
CA ARG A 351 10.08 -9.97 8.17
C ARG A 351 10.57 -10.94 9.23
N ALA A 352 10.45 -12.23 8.94
CA ALA A 352 10.84 -13.32 9.82
C ALA A 352 12.10 -14.00 9.28
N ILE A 353 13.11 -14.15 10.13
CA ILE A 353 14.36 -14.86 9.81
C ILE A 353 14.75 -15.79 10.97
N ALA A 354 15.48 -16.85 10.65
CA ALA A 354 16.18 -17.68 11.63
C ALA A 354 17.67 -17.78 11.31
N SER A 355 18.49 -17.89 12.35
CA SER A 355 19.92 -18.19 12.25
C SER A 355 20.14 -19.66 12.59
N VAL A 356 20.79 -20.39 11.69
CA VAL A 356 21.11 -21.82 11.84
C VAL A 356 22.60 -22.11 11.82
#